data_AF-A0A661ATA6-F1
#
_entry.id   AF-A0A661ATA6-F1
#
_cell.length_a   1.000
_cell.length_b   1.000
_cell.length_c   1.000
_cell.angle_alpha   90.00
_cell.angle_beta   90.00
_cell.angle_gamma   90.00
#
_symmetry.space_group_name_H-M   'P 1'
#
loop_
_entity.id
_entity.type
_entity.pdbx_description
1 polymer ?
#
loop_
_entity_poly.entity_id
_entity_poly.type
_entity_poly.pdbx_seq_one_letter_code
_entity_poly.pdbx_strand_id
1 'polypeptide(L)' 'MPKLPAIEGNELVKFLKWLGFKVIRRKGSHIRLAADDGRITTVSVHKGKTLPKGLL' A
#
# COMPACT_ATOMS: atom_id res chain seq x y z
N MET A 1 -2.13 6.91 22.33
CA MET A 1 -2.01 6.78 20.86
C MET A 1 -3.11 5.85 20.35
N PRO A 2 -3.83 6.19 19.28
CA PRO A 2 -4.82 5.29 18.70
C PRO A 2 -4.15 4.01 18.19
N LYS A 3 -4.88 2.89 18.23
CA LYS A 3 -4.38 1.62 17.69
C LYS A 3 -4.32 1.71 16.17
N LEU A 4 -3.16 1.39 15.59
CA LEU A 4 -3.03 1.24 14.14
C LEU A 4 -3.93 0.09 13.64
N PRO A 5 -4.55 0.24 12.46
CA PRO A 5 -5.44 -0.77 11.91
C PRO A 5 -4.66 -2.01 11.46
N ALA A 6 -5.31 -3.17 11.50
CA ALA A 6 -4.78 -4.40 10.92
C ALA A 6 -5.36 -4.56 9.51
N ILE A 7 -4.60 -4.15 8.49
CA ILE A 7 -5.03 -4.19 7.09
C ILE A 7 -4.11 -5.06 6.23
N GLU A 8 -4.65 -5.65 5.18
CA GLU A 8 -3.87 -6.33 4.16
C GLU A 8 -3.26 -5.36 3.14
N GLY A 9 -2.19 -5.80 2.46
CA GLY A 9 -1.56 -4.99 1.41
C GLY A 9 -2.53 -4.59 0.27
N ASN A 10 -3.51 -5.44 -0.06
CA ASN A 10 -4.53 -5.11 -1.06
C ASN A 10 -5.45 -3.96 -0.62
N GLU A 11 -5.77 -3.88 0.66
CA GLU A 11 -6.61 -2.82 1.21
C GLU A 11 -5.85 -1.50 1.22
N LEU A 12 -4.57 -1.52 1.61
CA LEU A 12 -3.72 -0.33 1.53
C LEU A 12 -3.57 0.16 0.08
N VAL A 13 -3.39 -0.74 -0.88
CA VAL A 13 -3.33 -0.37 -2.31
C VAL A 13 -4.64 0.28 -2.78
N LYS A 14 -5.80 -0.23 -2.36
CA LYS A 14 -7.11 0.38 -2.68
C LYS A 14 -7.22 1.77 -2.06
N PHE A 15 -6.83 1.94 -0.80
CA PHE A 15 -6.85 3.23 -0.12
C PHE A 15 -5.93 4.26 -0.79
N LEU A 16 -4.70 3.87 -1.13
CA LEU A 16 -3.77 4.74 -1.86
C LEU A 16 -4.33 5.14 -3.23
N LYS A 17 -4.97 4.22 -3.95
CA LYS A 17 -5.65 4.55 -5.21
C LYS A 17 -6.76 5.59 -5.03
N TRP A 18 -7.55 5.47 -3.96
CA TRP A 18 -8.57 6.46 -3.62
C TRP A 18 -7.97 7.83 -3.31
N LEU A 19 -6.77 7.87 -2.71
CA LEU A 19 -6.00 9.11 -2.48
C LEU A 19 -5.31 9.67 -3.74
N GLY A 20 -5.52 9.08 -4.92
CA GLY A 20 -4.95 9.56 -6.18
C GLY A 20 -3.61 8.91 -6.57
N PHE A 21 -3.14 7.89 -5.87
CA PHE A 21 -1.98 7.12 -6.31
C PHE A 21 -2.34 6.17 -7.46
N LYS A 22 -1.46 6.08 -8.46
CA LYS A 22 -1.57 5.16 -9.58
C LYS A 22 -0.50 4.08 -9.45
N VAL A 23 -0.86 2.84 -9.81
CA VAL A 23 0.13 1.75 -9.86
C VAL A 23 1.03 1.96 -11.06
N ILE A 24 2.32 2.13 -10.82
CA ILE A 24 3.33 2.37 -11.88
C ILE A 24 4.15 1.12 -12.19
N ARG A 25 4.24 0.16 -11.25
CA ARG A 25 4.98 -1.09 -11.46
C ARG A 25 4.48 -2.19 -10.53
N ARG A 26 4.54 -3.44 -10.98
CA ARG A 26 4.43 -4.64 -10.14
C ARG A 26 5.57 -5.61 -10.42
N LYS A 27 6.22 -6.12 -9.37
CA LYS A 27 7.20 -7.22 -9.45
C LYS A 27 6.88 -8.22 -8.34
N GLY A 28 6.35 -9.39 -8.73
CA GLY A 28 5.85 -10.38 -7.77
C GLY A 28 4.75 -9.80 -6.87
N SER A 29 4.94 -9.92 -5.55
CA SER A 29 4.06 -9.37 -4.51
C SER A 29 4.22 -7.87 -4.28
N HIS A 30 5.24 -7.21 -4.84
CA HIS A 30 5.47 -5.79 -4.59
C HIS A 30 4.81 -4.92 -5.66
N ILE A 31 3.99 -3.98 -5.21
CA ILE A 31 3.30 -2.99 -6.04
C ILE A 31 3.90 -1.62 -5.72
N ARG A 32 4.43 -0.93 -6.74
CA ARG A 32 4.90 0.45 -6.63
C ARG A 32 3.82 1.39 -7.13
N LEU A 33 3.51 2.41 -6.33
CA LEU A 33 2.52 3.43 -6.67
C LEU A 33 3.14 4.82 -6.64
N ALA A 34 2.64 5.72 -7.47
CA ALA A 34 3.03 7.13 -7.49
C ALA A 34 1.78 8.03 -7.56
N ALA A 35 1.83 9.17 -6.88
CA ALA A 35 0.83 10.23 -6.99
C ALA A 35 1.35 11.35 -7.89
N ASP A 36 0.44 12.18 -8.42
CA ASP A 36 0.76 13.26 -9.36
C ASP A 36 1.58 14.39 -8.68
N ASP A 37 1.55 14.46 -7.34
CA ASP A 37 2.37 15.38 -6.53
C ASP A 37 3.82 14.89 -6.29
N GLY A 38 4.22 13.78 -6.92
CA GLY A 38 5.56 13.23 -6.85
C GLY A 38 5.81 12.24 -5.70
N ARG A 39 4.83 11.98 -4.82
CA ARG A 39 4.97 10.93 -3.79
C ARG A 39 5.03 9.54 -4.42
N ILE A 40 5.93 8.69 -3.94
CA ILE A 40 6.10 7.32 -4.41
C ILE A 40 6.19 6.36 -3.21
N THR A 41 5.51 5.23 -3.29
CA THR A 41 5.58 4.18 -2.27
C THR A 41 5.57 2.78 -2.87
N THR A 42 5.98 1.79 -2.09
CA THR A 42 5.93 0.36 -2.46
C THR A 42 5.19 -0.42 -1.38
N VAL A 43 4.15 -1.15 -1.79
CA VAL A 43 3.34 -2.00 -0.90
C VAL A 43 3.59 -3.46 -1.22
N SER A 44 3.92 -4.26 -0.19
CA SER A 44 3.98 -5.72 -0.26
C SER A 44 2.57 -6.30 -0.13
N VAL A 45 2.16 -7.08 -1.13
CA VAL A 45 0.85 -7.73 -1.21
C VAL A 45 1.03 -9.24 -1.14
N HIS A 46 0.90 -9.79 0.06
CA HIS A 46 0.86 -11.23 0.30
C HIS A 46 -0.58 -11.64 0.63
N LYS A 47 -1.09 -12.69 -0.02
CA LYS A 47 -2.47 -13.15 0.17
C LYS A 47 -2.69 -13.58 1.63
N GLY A 48 -3.73 -13.05 2.27
CA GLY A 48 -4.14 -13.44 3.62
C GLY A 48 -3.20 -12.98 4.74
N LYS A 49 -2.30 -12.03 4.48
CA LYS A 49 -1.36 -11.50 5.47
C LYS A 49 -1.58 -10.00 5.69
N THR A 50 -1.76 -9.64 6.95
CA THR A 50 -1.79 -8.25 7.39
C THR A 50 -0.40 -7.63 7.33
N LEU A 51 -0.34 -6.33 7.10
CA LEU A 51 0.91 -5.57 7.11
C LEU A 51 1.43 -5.42 8.55
N PRO A 52 2.74 -5.59 8.78
CA PRO A 52 3.38 -5.19 10.02
C PRO A 52 3.09 -3.72 10.33
N LYS A 53 2.89 -3.41 11.62
CA LYS A 53 2.56 -2.05 12.07
C LYS A 53 3.60 -0.99 11.68
N GLY A 54 4.88 -1.36 11.54
CA GLY A 54 5.93 -0.43 11.10
C GLY A 54 5.85 -0.01 9.63
N LEU A 55 4.92 -0.57 8.86
CA LEU A 55 4.64 -0.17 7.47
C LEU A 55 3.39 0.73 7.35
N LEU A 56 2.76 1.08 8.47
CA LEU A 56 1.57 1.95 8.57
C LEU A 56 1.91 3.20 9.38
#